data_AF-A0A2L0CZ27-F1
#
_entry.id   AF-A0A2L0CZ27-F1
#
_cell.length_a   1.000
_cell.length_b   1.000
_cell.length_c   1.000
_cell.angle_alpha   90.00
_cell.angle_beta   90.00
_cell.angle_gamma   90.00
#
_symmetry.space_group_name_H-M   'P 1'
#
loop_
_entity.id
_entity.type
_entity.pdbx_description
1 polymer ?
#
loop_
_entity_poly.entity_id
_entity_poly.type
_entity_poly.pdbx_seq_one_letter_code
_entity_poly.pdbx_strand_id
1 'polypeptide(L)'
;RERSLSVVNMFLDEMAKEAKNIITAICDEQCKMSDKLLPKSCAPLIAAQMNRKKKDKNKKNAVEMEKPGKESYRKTRENLTTMDKLHMALTELCFAINYCGTINVWEYTFAPREYLTQHLESRFARALVGMVMYSADSNEIAKPSELLMSVRAYMNVLQTVENYVHIDITRVFNNCLLQQTQPTDTHGDKTIASLYTTWYSEVFLRRVSAGNICYSMNQRAFVSLTVEGGIPFNAEEYSDINELRALAELIGPYGMKQLSETLMWHIASQVQELKKLAEANKEVLLALRTNFDKPDVMKEQFKKLAHVDNVLQRMTIVGVILCFRQLAQSALTDVLEQRIPFLLSSILDFKHHLPSGDPLKVVSEMSVAAGLPCKVDPTLINALKVQQPEVEENEHLQVCLLM
;
A
#
# COMPACT_ATOMS: atom_id res chain seq x y z
N ARG A 1 -6.23 -46.69 -20.41
CA ARG A 1 -6.83 -45.34 -20.58
C ARG A 1 -6.57 -44.43 -19.39
N GLU A 2 -7.06 -44.74 -18.19
CA GLU A 2 -6.85 -43.88 -17.00
C GLU A 2 -5.37 -43.71 -16.63
N ARG A 3 -4.58 -44.80 -16.64
CA ARG A 3 -3.15 -44.75 -16.36
C ARG A 3 -2.39 -43.80 -17.29
N SER A 4 -2.67 -43.82 -18.60
CA SER A 4 -2.01 -42.91 -19.56
C SER A 4 -2.40 -41.45 -19.35
N LEU A 5 -3.67 -41.17 -19.02
CA LEU A 5 -4.12 -39.80 -18.73
C LEU A 5 -3.49 -39.26 -17.44
N SER A 6 -3.45 -40.08 -16.40
CA SER A 6 -2.81 -39.73 -15.13
C SER A 6 -1.31 -39.46 -15.29
N VAL A 7 -0.61 -40.31 -16.05
CA VAL A 7 0.83 -40.16 -16.28
C VAL A 7 1.17 -38.91 -17.10
N VAL A 8 0.41 -38.61 -18.16
CA VAL A 8 0.61 -37.38 -18.95
C VAL A 8 0.36 -36.15 -18.10
N ASN A 9 -0.74 -36.13 -17.34
CA ASN A 9 -1.02 -35.02 -16.42
C ASN A 9 0.11 -34.83 -15.39
N MET A 10 0.61 -35.93 -14.80
CA MET A 10 1.73 -35.89 -13.85
C MET A 10 2.99 -35.31 -14.49
N PHE A 11 3.38 -35.76 -15.69
CA PHE A 11 4.60 -35.25 -16.33
C PHE A 11 4.51 -33.77 -16.68
N LEU A 12 3.38 -33.31 -17.24
CA LEU A 12 3.19 -31.90 -17.57
C LEU A 12 3.17 -31.02 -16.31
N ASP A 13 2.53 -31.50 -15.23
CA ASP A 13 2.49 -30.80 -13.95
C ASP A 13 3.89 -30.70 -13.31
N GLU A 14 4.69 -31.78 -13.31
CA GLU A 14 6.05 -31.75 -12.76
C GLU A 14 7.00 -30.87 -13.61
N MET A 15 6.90 -30.91 -14.94
CA MET A 15 7.67 -29.99 -15.80
C MET A 15 7.34 -28.53 -15.51
N ALA A 16 6.05 -28.20 -15.37
CA ALA A 16 5.61 -26.84 -15.05
C ALA A 16 6.04 -26.40 -13.64
N LYS A 17 5.95 -27.29 -12.65
CA LYS A 17 6.43 -27.01 -11.27
C LYS A 17 7.92 -26.71 -11.25
N GLU A 18 8.72 -27.48 -11.98
CA GLU A 18 10.16 -27.28 -12.02
C GLU A 18 10.54 -25.97 -12.71
N ALA A 19 9.90 -25.64 -13.84
CA ALA A 19 10.08 -24.34 -14.49
C ALA A 19 9.70 -23.18 -13.54
N LYS A 20 8.58 -23.31 -12.83
CA LYS A 20 8.14 -22.34 -11.80
C LYS A 20 9.14 -22.23 -10.63
N ASN A 21 9.77 -23.33 -10.20
CA ASN A 21 10.80 -23.31 -9.15
C ASN A 21 12.07 -22.56 -9.62
N ILE A 22 12.51 -22.81 -10.86
CA ILE A 22 13.67 -22.13 -11.45
C ILE A 22 13.38 -20.63 -11.60
N ILE A 23 12.21 -20.26 -12.14
CA ILE A 23 11.77 -18.87 -12.27
C ILE A 23 11.73 -18.18 -10.91
N THR A 24 11.19 -18.87 -9.89
CA THR A 24 11.20 -18.38 -8.50
C THR A 24 12.60 -18.03 -8.02
N ALA A 25 13.57 -18.93 -8.21
CA ALA A 25 14.95 -18.70 -7.78
C ALA A 25 15.59 -17.53 -8.54
N ILE A 26 15.28 -17.37 -9.83
CA ILE A 26 15.72 -16.23 -10.63
C ILE A 26 15.11 -14.93 -10.08
N CYS A 27 13.81 -14.92 -9.77
CA CYS A 27 13.16 -13.77 -9.15
C CYS A 27 13.82 -13.40 -7.81
N ASP A 28 14.10 -14.36 -6.94
CA ASP A 28 14.72 -14.10 -5.64
C ASP A 28 16.12 -13.48 -5.79
N GLU A 29 16.93 -13.96 -6.73
CA GLU A 29 18.24 -13.37 -7.04
C GLU A 29 18.12 -11.96 -7.65
N GLN A 30 17.12 -11.71 -8.49
CA GLN A 30 16.86 -10.40 -9.08
C GLN A 30 16.33 -9.39 -8.05
N CYS A 31 15.51 -9.83 -7.10
CA CYS A 31 15.07 -9.02 -5.97
C CYS A 31 16.28 -8.61 -5.10
N LYS A 32 17.20 -9.55 -4.80
CA LYS A 32 18.45 -9.23 -4.07
C LYS A 32 19.33 -8.23 -4.82
N MET A 33 19.44 -8.34 -6.14
CA MET A 33 20.19 -7.38 -6.95
C MET A 33 19.51 -6.01 -6.97
N SER A 34 18.18 -5.97 -7.02
CA SER A 34 17.39 -4.73 -6.95
C SER A 34 17.49 -4.05 -5.59
N ASP A 35 17.52 -4.82 -4.49
CA ASP A 35 17.70 -4.28 -3.13
C ASP A 35 19.07 -3.56 -2.97
N LYS A 36 20.13 -4.07 -3.61
CA LYS A 36 21.44 -3.41 -3.64
C LYS A 36 21.42 -2.03 -4.31
N LEU A 37 20.42 -1.73 -5.14
CA LEU A 37 20.26 -0.45 -5.81
C LEU A 37 19.48 0.57 -4.96
N LEU A 38 18.90 0.15 -3.83
CA LEU A 38 18.15 1.05 -2.96
C LEU A 38 19.05 2.11 -2.31
N PRO A 39 18.53 3.33 -2.04
CA PRO A 39 19.30 4.41 -1.43
C PRO A 39 19.98 4.04 -0.11
N LYS A 40 19.39 3.11 0.68
CA LYS A 40 19.97 2.61 1.94
C LYS A 40 21.38 2.04 1.76
N SER A 41 21.65 1.42 0.61
CA SER A 41 22.94 0.83 0.27
C SER A 41 24.05 1.88 0.10
N CYS A 42 23.69 3.16 -0.11
CA CYS A 42 24.65 4.25 -0.25
C CYS A 42 25.15 4.83 1.08
N ALA A 43 24.50 4.54 2.21
CA ALA A 43 24.84 5.13 3.51
C ALA A 43 26.31 4.93 3.92
N PRO A 44 26.93 3.72 3.78
CA PRO A 44 28.34 3.50 4.09
C PRO A 44 29.29 4.34 3.22
N LEU A 45 28.93 4.59 1.95
CA LEU A 45 29.72 5.39 1.01
C LEU A 45 29.74 6.87 1.44
N ILE A 46 28.58 7.41 1.81
CA ILE A 46 28.44 8.79 2.30
C ILE A 46 29.24 8.97 3.59
N ALA A 47 29.09 8.05 4.55
CA ALA A 47 29.82 8.07 5.81
C ALA A 47 31.35 8.03 5.58
N ALA A 48 31.81 7.19 4.65
CA ALA A 48 33.23 7.09 4.31
C ALA A 48 33.79 8.38 3.69
N GLN A 49 32.99 9.09 2.88
CA GLN A 49 33.38 10.37 2.27
C GLN A 49 33.38 11.52 3.28
N MET A 50 32.39 11.60 4.16
CA MET A 50 32.33 12.62 5.22
C MET A 50 33.49 12.47 6.22
N ASN A 51 33.83 11.23 6.60
CA ASN A 51 34.93 10.96 7.52
C ASN A 51 36.32 11.20 6.88
N ARG A 52 36.46 11.09 5.55
CA ARG A 52 37.70 11.45 4.84
C ARG A 52 38.02 12.94 4.91
N LYS A 53 37.00 13.81 5.02
CA LYS A 53 37.22 15.26 5.21
C LYS A 53 37.69 15.65 6.62
N LYS A 54 37.60 14.74 7.60
CA LYS A 54 37.90 15.00 9.03
C LYS A 54 39.19 14.37 9.56
N LYS A 55 39.90 13.52 8.82
CA LYS A 55 41.14 12.87 9.31
C LYS A 55 42.30 12.94 8.33
N ASP A 56 43.39 13.51 8.83
CA ASP A 56 44.76 13.39 8.35
C ASP A 56 45.21 11.92 8.25
N LYS A 57 46.01 11.67 7.21
CA LYS A 57 46.85 10.49 6.93
C LYS A 57 46.80 9.33 7.95
N ASN A 58 45.83 8.43 7.82
CA ASN A 58 46.03 6.99 8.11
C ASN A 58 44.79 6.19 7.66
N LYS A 59 44.89 5.48 6.53
CA LYS A 59 43.90 4.49 6.09
C LYS A 59 44.61 3.26 5.51
N LYS A 60 44.78 2.23 6.35
CA LYS A 60 44.81 0.83 5.90
C LYS A 60 43.46 0.22 6.30
N ASN A 61 42.83 -0.48 5.36
CA ASN A 61 41.59 -1.26 5.47
C ASN A 61 40.27 -0.46 5.43
N ALA A 62 40.00 0.23 4.31
CA ALA A 62 38.61 0.46 3.92
C ALA A 62 38.16 -0.75 3.10
N VAL A 63 37.17 -1.51 3.59
CA VAL A 63 36.51 -2.57 2.82
C VAL A 63 35.91 -1.91 1.58
N GLU A 64 36.41 -2.28 0.40
CA GLU A 64 35.92 -1.74 -0.87
C GLU A 64 34.57 -2.40 -1.16
N MET A 65 33.49 -1.65 -0.94
CA MET A 65 32.14 -2.14 -1.19
C MET A 65 31.97 -2.44 -2.68
N GLU A 66 31.63 -3.68 -3.01
CA GLU A 66 31.44 -4.06 -4.41
C GLU A 66 30.27 -3.28 -5.01
N LYS A 67 30.53 -2.62 -6.14
CA LYS A 67 29.52 -1.84 -6.84
C LYS A 67 28.55 -2.77 -7.59
N PRO A 68 27.25 -2.49 -7.56
CA PRO A 68 26.28 -3.18 -8.41
C PRO A 68 26.71 -3.17 -9.88
N GLY A 69 26.51 -4.30 -10.56
CA GLY A 69 26.98 -4.55 -11.94
C GLY A 69 28.31 -5.28 -12.03
N LYS A 70 29.10 -5.38 -10.95
CA LYS A 70 30.33 -6.20 -10.93
C LYS A 70 30.02 -7.67 -11.13
N GLU A 71 28.90 -8.15 -10.59
CA GLU A 71 28.36 -9.49 -10.77
C GLU A 71 28.08 -9.84 -12.24
N SER A 72 27.82 -8.84 -13.08
CA SER A 72 27.59 -9.01 -14.52
C SER A 72 28.88 -8.95 -15.35
N TYR A 73 30.01 -8.55 -14.77
CA TYR A 73 31.29 -8.49 -15.46
C TYR A 73 31.92 -9.88 -15.60
N ARG A 74 31.58 -10.57 -16.70
CA ARG A 74 32.08 -11.92 -16.98
C ARG A 74 33.46 -11.89 -17.63
N LYS A 75 34.42 -12.58 -16.99
CA LYS A 75 35.79 -12.78 -17.52
C LYS A 75 35.94 -14.03 -18.40
N THR A 76 35.30 -15.13 -18.02
CA THR A 76 35.30 -16.41 -18.76
C THR A 76 33.93 -17.07 -18.65
N ARG A 77 33.55 -17.87 -19.66
CA ARG A 77 32.32 -18.68 -19.66
C ARG A 77 32.46 -20.04 -18.96
N GLU A 78 33.69 -20.43 -18.64
CA GLU A 78 33.98 -21.67 -17.91
C GLU A 78 33.49 -21.60 -16.46
N ASN A 79 33.47 -20.40 -15.87
CA ASN A 79 32.98 -20.17 -14.52
C ASN A 79 31.48 -19.85 -14.53
N LEU A 80 30.66 -20.90 -14.44
CA LEU A 80 29.20 -20.78 -14.39
C LEU A 80 28.73 -20.25 -13.03
N THR A 81 28.09 -19.09 -13.04
CA THR A 81 27.41 -18.53 -11.86
C THR A 81 26.11 -19.29 -11.56
N THR A 82 25.54 -19.07 -10.37
CA THR A 82 24.20 -19.61 -10.04
C THR A 82 23.16 -19.16 -11.06
N MET A 83 23.19 -17.88 -11.44
CA MET A 83 22.29 -17.32 -12.46
C MET A 83 22.47 -18.01 -13.82
N ASP A 84 23.69 -18.34 -14.21
CA ASP A 84 23.93 -19.09 -15.46
C ASP A 84 23.26 -20.45 -15.46
N LYS A 85 23.43 -21.21 -14.37
CA LYS A 85 22.84 -22.54 -14.21
C LYS A 85 21.31 -22.47 -14.27
N LEU A 86 20.73 -21.47 -13.59
CA LEU A 86 19.28 -21.25 -13.58
C LEU A 86 18.75 -20.89 -14.98
N HIS A 87 19.41 -19.98 -15.70
CA HIS A 87 18.98 -19.57 -17.05
C HIS A 87 19.14 -20.71 -18.07
N MET A 88 20.21 -21.49 -17.98
CA MET A 88 20.39 -22.68 -18.82
C MET A 88 19.27 -23.70 -18.57
N ALA A 89 19.01 -24.05 -17.31
CA ALA A 89 17.95 -24.99 -16.96
C ALA A 89 16.56 -24.48 -17.39
N LEU A 90 16.29 -23.18 -17.21
CA LEU A 90 15.03 -22.56 -17.64
C LEU A 90 14.85 -22.66 -19.15
N THR A 91 15.89 -22.34 -19.93
CA THR A 91 15.82 -22.34 -21.39
C THR A 91 15.51 -23.73 -21.94
N GLU A 92 16.23 -24.76 -21.45
CA GLU A 92 16.02 -26.15 -21.87
C GLU A 92 14.62 -26.66 -21.50
N LEU A 93 14.15 -26.35 -20.29
CA LEU A 93 12.84 -26.80 -19.84
C LEU A 93 11.70 -26.06 -20.54
N CYS A 94 11.83 -24.74 -20.75
CA CYS A 94 10.88 -23.96 -21.53
C CYS A 94 10.82 -24.42 -22.98
N PHE A 95 11.95 -24.81 -23.58
CA PHE A 95 11.96 -25.43 -24.91
C PHE A 95 11.11 -26.71 -24.92
N ALA A 96 11.25 -27.59 -23.93
CA ALA A 96 10.44 -28.80 -23.83
C ALA A 96 8.94 -28.53 -23.61
N ILE A 97 8.59 -27.53 -22.80
CA ILE A 97 7.20 -27.11 -22.55
C ILE A 97 6.57 -26.51 -23.82
N ASN A 98 7.33 -25.72 -24.57
CA ASN A 98 6.86 -25.03 -25.78
C ASN A 98 6.96 -25.90 -27.05
N TYR A 99 7.57 -27.08 -26.97
CA TYR A 99 7.83 -27.95 -28.13
C TYR A 99 6.55 -28.36 -28.86
N CYS A 100 5.49 -28.70 -28.13
CA CYS A 100 4.18 -29.04 -28.68
C CYS A 100 3.10 -28.13 -28.10
N GLY A 101 2.32 -27.48 -28.97
CA GLY A 101 1.20 -26.63 -28.54
C GLY A 101 0.08 -27.41 -27.84
N THR A 102 -0.20 -28.63 -28.29
CA THR A 102 -1.13 -29.57 -27.67
C THR A 102 -0.64 -31.01 -27.78
N ILE A 103 -1.06 -31.86 -26.85
CA ILE A 103 -0.78 -33.30 -26.82
C ILE A 103 -2.12 -34.03 -26.71
N ASN A 104 -2.45 -34.83 -27.72
CA ASN A 104 -3.69 -35.61 -27.74
C ASN A 104 -3.43 -37.02 -27.23
N VAL A 105 -4.09 -37.39 -26.14
CA VAL A 105 -3.95 -38.70 -25.50
C VAL A 105 -5.37 -39.25 -25.33
N TRP A 106 -5.75 -40.19 -26.21
CA TRP A 106 -7.13 -40.65 -26.38
C TRP A 106 -8.04 -39.46 -26.79
N GLU A 107 -9.22 -39.35 -26.19
CA GLU A 107 -10.19 -38.26 -26.44
C GLU A 107 -9.86 -36.94 -25.68
N TYR A 108 -8.69 -36.86 -25.03
CA TYR A 108 -8.30 -35.72 -24.20
C TYR A 108 -7.17 -34.95 -24.85
N THR A 109 -7.30 -33.63 -24.87
CA THR A 109 -6.29 -32.68 -25.34
C THR A 109 -5.63 -32.03 -24.13
N PHE A 110 -4.30 -32.13 -24.06
CA PHE A 110 -3.48 -31.49 -23.02
C PHE A 110 -2.72 -30.32 -23.64
N ALA A 111 -2.62 -29.19 -22.95
CA ALA A 111 -1.87 -28.02 -23.40
C ALA A 111 -0.75 -27.72 -22.38
N PRO A 112 0.52 -28.13 -22.65
CA PRO A 112 1.62 -28.01 -21.70
C PRO A 112 1.81 -26.58 -21.13
N ARG A 113 1.69 -25.57 -21.98
CA ARG A 113 1.81 -24.15 -21.58
C ARG A 113 0.81 -23.72 -20.50
N GLU A 114 -0.40 -24.28 -20.49
CA GLU A 114 -1.46 -23.88 -19.54
C GLU A 114 -1.11 -24.32 -18.12
N TYR A 115 -0.43 -25.47 -17.97
CA TYR A 115 0.10 -25.90 -16.68
C TYR A 115 1.10 -24.89 -16.13
N LEU A 116 2.02 -24.40 -16.98
CA LEU A 116 2.99 -23.39 -16.58
C LEU A 116 2.29 -22.07 -16.20
N THR A 117 1.35 -21.58 -17.02
CA THR A 117 0.57 -20.37 -16.73
C THR A 117 -0.11 -20.45 -15.35
N GLN A 118 -0.79 -21.55 -15.06
CA GLN A 118 -1.48 -21.75 -13.78
C GLN A 118 -0.51 -21.76 -12.59
N HIS A 119 0.65 -22.43 -12.73
CA HIS A 119 1.68 -22.45 -11.69
C HIS A 119 2.32 -21.08 -11.46
N LEU A 120 2.54 -20.30 -12.53
CA LEU A 120 3.07 -18.95 -12.44
C LEU A 120 2.09 -18.00 -11.75
N GLU A 121 0.81 -18.06 -12.09
CA GLU A 121 -0.25 -17.26 -11.46
C GLU A 121 -0.33 -17.55 -9.95
N SER A 122 -0.44 -18.83 -9.57
CA SER A 122 -0.48 -19.25 -8.16
C SER A 122 0.80 -18.87 -7.40
N ARG A 123 1.97 -19.00 -8.04
CA ARG A 123 3.25 -18.66 -7.41
C ARG A 123 3.42 -17.16 -7.25
N PHE A 124 3.00 -16.37 -8.24
CA PHE A 124 3.10 -14.92 -8.21
C PHE A 124 2.15 -14.33 -7.17
N ALA A 125 0.89 -14.76 -7.11
CA ALA A 125 -0.05 -14.33 -6.07
C ALA A 125 0.50 -14.59 -4.65
N ARG A 126 1.06 -15.77 -4.40
CA ARG A 126 1.73 -16.09 -3.12
C ARG A 126 3.00 -15.28 -2.89
N ALA A 127 3.78 -15.00 -3.94
CA ALA A 127 4.97 -14.15 -3.84
C ALA A 127 4.60 -12.74 -3.38
N LEU A 128 3.58 -12.15 -4.00
CA LEU A 128 3.12 -10.80 -3.72
C LEU A 128 2.81 -10.60 -2.23
N VAL A 129 2.03 -11.50 -1.65
CA VAL A 129 1.69 -11.46 -0.21
C VAL A 129 2.91 -11.80 0.66
N GLY A 130 3.71 -12.79 0.27
CA GLY A 130 4.93 -13.16 0.99
C GLY A 130 5.96 -12.02 1.10
N MET A 131 6.10 -11.21 0.04
CA MET A 131 6.99 -10.05 0.01
C MET A 131 6.53 -8.90 0.90
N VAL A 132 5.26 -8.87 1.34
CA VAL A 132 4.77 -7.87 2.31
C VAL A 132 5.42 -8.06 3.68
N MET A 133 5.91 -9.27 3.99
CA MET A 133 6.58 -9.61 5.24
C MET A 133 5.78 -9.20 6.48
N TYR A 134 4.44 -9.29 6.41
CA TYR A 134 3.57 -8.91 7.51
C TYR A 134 3.63 -9.94 8.63
N SER A 135 3.95 -9.47 9.84
CA SER A 135 3.96 -10.28 11.06
C SER A 135 3.05 -9.65 12.09
N ALA A 136 1.96 -10.36 12.44
CA ALA A 136 1.00 -9.88 13.44
C ALA A 136 1.61 -9.82 14.85
N ASP A 137 2.58 -10.68 15.15
CA ASP A 137 3.22 -10.75 16.46
C ASP A 137 4.21 -9.58 16.67
N SER A 138 5.02 -9.26 15.66
CA SER A 138 5.99 -8.16 15.73
C SER A 138 5.44 -6.81 15.26
N ASN A 139 4.25 -6.79 14.65
CA ASN A 139 3.68 -5.62 13.95
C ASN A 139 4.62 -5.04 12.87
N GLU A 140 5.41 -5.91 12.25
CA GLU A 140 6.32 -5.57 11.17
C GLU A 140 5.63 -5.73 9.82
N ILE A 141 5.98 -4.84 8.90
CA ILE A 141 5.54 -4.87 7.51
C ILE A 141 6.63 -4.27 6.64
N ALA A 142 6.81 -4.78 5.42
CA ALA A 142 7.74 -4.21 4.45
C ALA A 142 7.36 -2.77 4.11
N LYS A 143 8.35 -1.94 3.83
CA LYS A 143 8.10 -0.58 3.32
C LYS A 143 7.47 -0.65 1.94
N PRO A 144 6.44 0.17 1.64
CA PRO A 144 5.82 0.19 0.32
C PRO A 144 6.80 0.33 -0.85
N SER A 145 7.84 1.17 -0.72
CA SER A 145 8.85 1.36 -1.77
C SER A 145 9.71 0.12 -2.01
N GLU A 146 10.13 -0.57 -0.95
CA GLU A 146 10.92 -1.80 -1.02
C GLU A 146 10.10 -2.96 -1.62
N LEU A 147 8.82 -3.06 -1.21
CA LEU A 147 7.89 -4.02 -1.80
C LEU A 147 7.68 -3.74 -3.28
N LEU A 148 7.39 -2.49 -3.66
CA LEU A 148 7.19 -2.11 -5.06
C LEU A 148 8.40 -2.43 -5.94
N MET A 149 9.62 -2.18 -5.44
CA MET A 149 10.85 -2.54 -6.17
C MET A 149 10.98 -4.06 -6.34
N SER A 150 10.65 -4.84 -5.32
CA SER A 150 10.66 -6.31 -5.39
C SER A 150 9.60 -6.84 -6.36
N VAL A 151 8.39 -6.28 -6.34
CA VAL A 151 7.31 -6.62 -7.28
C VAL A 151 7.73 -6.31 -8.72
N ARG A 152 8.32 -5.13 -8.98
CA ARG A 152 8.84 -4.76 -10.30
C ARG A 152 9.94 -5.70 -10.77
N ALA A 153 10.88 -6.08 -9.89
CA ALA A 153 11.92 -7.05 -10.22
C ALA A 153 11.32 -8.42 -10.58
N TYR A 154 10.33 -8.88 -9.83
CA TYR A 154 9.61 -10.13 -10.10
C TYR A 154 8.87 -10.08 -11.44
N MET A 155 8.16 -8.99 -11.72
CA MET A 155 7.45 -8.78 -12.99
C MET A 155 8.41 -8.75 -14.18
N ASN A 156 9.58 -8.10 -14.05
CA ASN A 156 10.59 -8.09 -15.11
C ASN A 156 11.05 -9.51 -15.46
N VAL A 157 11.29 -10.37 -14.46
CA VAL A 157 11.65 -11.77 -14.72
C VAL A 157 10.51 -12.51 -15.40
N LEU A 158 9.28 -12.38 -14.90
CA LEU A 158 8.11 -13.03 -15.52
C LEU A 158 7.90 -12.58 -16.98
N GLN A 159 8.11 -11.30 -17.29
CA GLN A 159 8.04 -10.80 -18.67
C GLN A 159 9.07 -11.47 -19.57
N THR A 160 10.27 -11.76 -19.07
CA THR A 160 11.27 -12.47 -19.88
C THR A 160 10.88 -13.92 -20.21
N VAL A 161 9.95 -14.52 -19.47
CA VAL A 161 9.45 -15.89 -19.73
C VAL A 161 8.74 -15.96 -21.08
N GLU A 162 8.09 -14.87 -21.52
CA GLU A 162 7.42 -14.79 -22.84
C GLU A 162 8.39 -15.00 -24.01
N ASN A 163 9.69 -14.73 -23.81
CA ASN A 163 10.71 -14.98 -24.84
C ASN A 163 10.96 -16.48 -25.07
N TYR A 164 10.63 -17.34 -24.10
CA TYR A 164 10.89 -18.78 -24.16
C TYR A 164 9.63 -19.60 -24.41
N VAL A 165 8.48 -19.18 -23.88
CA VAL A 165 7.19 -19.88 -24.01
C VAL A 165 6.13 -18.89 -24.44
N HIS A 166 5.28 -19.28 -25.40
CA HIS A 166 4.16 -18.45 -25.87
C HIS A 166 3.02 -18.43 -24.84
N ILE A 167 3.22 -17.67 -23.76
CA ILE A 167 2.27 -17.42 -22.68
C ILE A 167 1.97 -15.93 -22.65
N ASP A 168 0.72 -15.57 -22.35
CA ASP A 168 0.32 -14.19 -22.10
C ASP A 168 0.57 -13.85 -20.62
N ILE A 169 1.73 -13.27 -20.32
CA ILE A 169 2.06 -12.89 -18.94
C ILE A 169 1.28 -11.64 -18.51
N THR A 170 0.85 -10.82 -19.46
CA THR A 170 0.04 -9.63 -19.18
C THR A 170 -1.26 -10.03 -18.51
N ARG A 171 -1.89 -11.12 -18.97
CA ARG A 171 -3.06 -11.71 -18.31
C ARG A 171 -2.76 -12.19 -16.89
N VAL A 172 -1.61 -12.83 -16.66
CA VAL A 172 -1.19 -13.26 -15.31
C VAL A 172 -1.02 -12.06 -14.38
N PHE A 173 -0.40 -10.97 -14.86
CA PHE A 173 -0.28 -9.73 -14.10
C PHE A 173 -1.63 -9.11 -13.77
N ASN A 174 -2.52 -8.99 -14.76
CA ASN A 174 -3.84 -8.40 -14.56
C ASN A 174 -4.63 -9.18 -13.52
N ASN A 175 -4.63 -10.51 -13.58
CA ASN A 175 -5.32 -11.35 -12.62
C ASN A 175 -4.74 -11.19 -11.20
N CYS A 176 -3.43 -11.37 -11.04
CA CYS A 176 -2.82 -11.35 -9.70
C CYS A 176 -2.83 -9.95 -9.09
N LEU A 177 -2.39 -8.91 -9.81
CA LEU A 177 -2.24 -7.56 -9.26
C LEU A 177 -3.59 -6.92 -8.96
N LEU A 178 -4.60 -7.11 -9.82
CA LEU A 178 -5.93 -6.57 -9.58
C LEU A 178 -6.59 -7.21 -8.36
N GLN A 179 -6.38 -8.50 -8.12
CA GLN A 179 -6.87 -9.15 -6.90
C GLN A 179 -6.22 -8.56 -5.65
N GLN A 180 -4.93 -8.19 -5.70
CA GLN A 180 -4.25 -7.60 -4.55
C GLN A 180 -4.76 -6.20 -4.15
N THR A 181 -5.59 -5.55 -4.99
CA THR A 181 -6.24 -4.28 -4.66
C THR A 181 -7.56 -4.45 -3.91
N GLN A 182 -8.08 -5.67 -3.80
CA GLN A 182 -9.34 -5.98 -3.10
C GLN A 182 -9.09 -6.34 -1.63
N PRO A 183 -10.10 -6.38 -0.74
CA PRO A 183 -9.89 -6.79 0.66
C PRO A 183 -9.45 -8.25 0.83
N THR A 184 -9.91 -9.14 -0.04
CA THR A 184 -9.58 -10.57 -0.06
C THR A 184 -9.36 -11.02 -1.51
N ASP A 185 -8.50 -12.01 -1.69
CA ASP A 185 -8.30 -12.64 -2.99
C ASP A 185 -9.41 -13.66 -3.32
N THR A 186 -9.30 -14.36 -4.46
CA THR A 186 -10.28 -15.39 -4.87
C THR A 186 -10.31 -16.63 -3.97
N HIS A 187 -9.31 -16.83 -3.12
CA HIS A 187 -9.23 -17.92 -2.16
C HIS A 187 -9.69 -17.50 -0.76
N GLY A 188 -10.03 -16.21 -0.56
CA GLY A 188 -10.41 -15.65 0.73
C GLY A 188 -9.23 -15.19 1.58
N ASP A 189 -8.02 -15.19 1.04
CA ASP A 189 -6.81 -14.75 1.75
C ASP A 189 -6.68 -13.23 1.74
N LYS A 190 -6.02 -12.70 2.78
CA LYS A 190 -5.76 -11.25 2.89
C LYS A 190 -4.76 -10.80 1.82
N THR A 191 -5.08 -9.69 1.19
CA THR A 191 -4.27 -9.08 0.13
C THR A 191 -3.30 -8.02 0.67
N ILE A 192 -2.43 -7.52 -0.21
CA ILE A 192 -1.58 -6.34 0.05
C ILE A 192 -2.42 -5.16 0.57
N ALA A 193 -3.53 -4.82 -0.11
CA ALA A 193 -4.40 -3.71 0.28
C ALA A 193 -4.94 -3.86 1.70
N SER A 194 -5.42 -5.07 2.04
CA SER A 194 -5.96 -5.38 3.37
C SER A 194 -4.89 -5.30 4.45
N LEU A 195 -3.71 -5.88 4.21
CA LEU A 195 -2.60 -5.90 5.17
C LEU A 195 -2.08 -4.49 5.50
N TYR A 196 -1.83 -3.66 4.48
CA TYR A 196 -1.42 -2.27 4.72
C TYR A 196 -2.54 -1.46 5.36
N THR A 197 -3.80 -1.66 4.97
CA THR A 197 -4.93 -0.96 5.57
C THR A 197 -5.02 -1.24 7.07
N THR A 198 -4.95 -2.51 7.47
CA THR A 198 -4.91 -2.91 8.89
C THR A 198 -3.70 -2.34 9.61
N TRP A 199 -2.51 -2.40 9.01
CA TRP A 199 -1.29 -1.91 9.66
C TRP A 199 -1.34 -0.38 9.88
N TYR A 200 -1.77 0.39 8.88
CA TYR A 200 -1.90 1.85 9.03
C TYR A 200 -2.98 2.22 10.06
N SER A 201 -4.12 1.52 10.10
CA SER A 201 -5.20 1.85 11.03
C SER A 201 -4.91 1.40 12.47
N GLU A 202 -4.47 0.16 12.67
CA GLU A 202 -4.38 -0.46 13.99
C GLU A 202 -3.02 -0.28 14.66
N VAL A 203 -1.94 -0.18 13.87
CA VAL A 203 -0.57 -0.04 14.39
C VAL A 203 -0.10 1.41 14.28
N PHE A 204 -0.09 1.96 13.06
CA PHE A 204 0.49 3.27 12.79
C PHE A 204 -0.30 4.40 13.47
N LEU A 205 -1.57 4.59 13.10
CA LEU A 205 -2.40 5.69 13.61
C LEU A 205 -2.72 5.56 15.11
N ARG A 206 -2.75 4.33 15.64
CA ARG A 206 -2.86 4.11 17.10
C ARG A 206 -1.66 4.68 17.85
N ARG A 207 -0.45 4.55 17.30
CA ARG A 207 0.77 5.14 17.89
C ARG A 207 0.84 6.66 17.74
N VAL A 208 0.28 7.20 16.66
CA VAL A 208 0.08 8.66 16.53
C VAL A 208 -0.86 9.17 17.64
N SER A 209 -1.97 8.45 17.87
CA SER A 209 -2.95 8.81 18.91
C SER A 209 -2.39 8.67 20.32
N ALA A 210 -1.40 7.80 20.52
CA ALA A 210 -0.65 7.66 21.78
C ALA A 210 0.41 8.77 22.00
N GLY A 211 0.60 9.69 21.04
CA GLY A 211 1.55 10.79 21.15
C GLY A 211 3.00 10.44 20.81
N ASN A 212 3.26 9.24 20.28
CA ASN A 212 4.61 8.80 19.93
C ASN A 212 5.08 9.29 18.55
N ILE A 213 4.13 9.68 17.70
CA ILE A 213 4.35 10.10 16.31
C ILE A 213 3.57 11.40 16.10
N CYS A 214 4.14 12.37 15.37
CA CYS A 214 3.45 13.60 15.01
C CYS A 214 3.45 13.83 13.49
N TYR A 215 2.42 14.51 13.00
CA TYR A 215 2.43 15.00 11.62
C TYR A 215 3.29 16.25 11.49
N SER A 216 4.25 16.25 10.55
CA SER A 216 5.09 17.40 10.24
C SER A 216 4.72 17.96 8.86
N MET A 217 4.13 19.16 8.84
CA MET A 217 3.74 19.83 7.59
C MET A 217 4.97 20.17 6.72
N ASN A 218 6.11 20.49 7.34
CA ASN A 218 7.35 20.83 6.63
C ASN A 218 7.94 19.63 5.89
N GLN A 219 7.85 18.43 6.47
CA GLN A 219 8.34 17.20 5.85
C GLN A 219 7.27 16.50 5.01
N ARG A 220 6.00 16.94 5.12
CA ARG A 220 4.82 16.27 4.52
C ARG A 220 4.80 14.76 4.83
N ALA A 221 5.10 14.42 6.07
CA ALA A 221 5.22 13.06 6.58
C ALA A 221 4.89 13.04 8.08
N PHE A 222 4.62 11.85 8.61
CA PHE A 222 4.59 11.63 10.06
C PHE A 222 5.98 11.25 10.54
N VAL A 223 6.38 11.83 11.66
CA VAL A 223 7.74 11.71 12.21
C VAL A 223 7.65 11.15 13.62
N SER A 224 8.51 10.19 13.93
CA SER A 224 8.63 9.64 15.28
C SER A 224 9.17 10.70 16.24
N LEU A 225 8.49 10.92 17.38
CA LEU A 225 8.89 11.88 18.41
C LEU A 225 9.82 11.26 19.47
N THR A 226 9.69 9.95 19.70
CA THR A 226 10.49 9.23 20.69
C THR A 226 11.82 8.79 20.08
N VAL A 227 12.91 9.17 20.75
CA VAL A 227 14.27 8.74 20.40
C VAL A 227 14.47 7.32 20.93
N GLU A 228 14.68 6.37 20.01
CA GLU A 228 15.16 4.99 20.22
C GLU A 228 14.41 4.10 21.22
N GLY A 229 13.71 3.06 20.71
CA GLY A 229 13.33 1.86 21.46
C GLY A 229 11.86 1.70 21.84
N GLY A 230 11.03 2.76 21.74
CA GLY A 230 9.60 2.68 22.04
C GLY A 230 8.70 2.18 20.89
N ILE A 231 9.16 2.32 19.64
CA ILE A 231 8.43 1.94 18.44
C ILE A 231 9.35 1.07 17.57
N PRO A 232 8.89 -0.10 17.08
CA PRO A 232 9.69 -1.00 16.24
C PRO A 232 10.00 -0.45 14.83
N PHE A 233 9.53 0.76 14.48
CA PHE A 233 9.73 1.36 13.16
C PHE A 233 9.82 2.89 13.22
N ASN A 234 10.43 3.48 12.19
CA ASN A 234 10.47 4.93 11.96
C ASN A 234 9.24 5.36 11.15
N ALA A 235 8.43 6.28 11.66
CA ALA A 235 7.16 6.64 11.02
C ALA A 235 7.36 7.30 9.64
N GLU A 236 8.46 8.03 9.48
CA GLU A 236 8.84 8.71 8.24
C GLU A 236 9.14 7.74 7.11
N GLU A 237 9.62 6.52 7.42
CA GLU A 237 9.94 5.48 6.43
C GLU A 237 8.71 4.73 5.90
N TYR A 238 7.51 5.14 6.33
CA TYR A 238 6.23 4.57 5.87
C TYR A 238 5.21 5.64 5.44
N SER A 239 5.41 6.91 5.79
CA SER A 239 4.39 7.95 5.59
C SER A 239 4.87 9.16 4.80
N ASP A 240 6.12 9.15 4.32
CA ASP A 240 6.57 10.16 3.38
C ASP A 240 5.81 10.04 2.04
N ILE A 241 6.00 11.06 1.20
CA ILE A 241 5.32 11.11 -0.10
C ILE A 241 5.74 9.95 -1.01
N ASN A 242 6.99 9.48 -0.93
CA ASN A 242 7.48 8.42 -1.82
C ASN A 242 6.88 7.06 -1.44
N GLU A 243 6.80 6.77 -0.15
CA GLU A 243 6.19 5.56 0.39
C GLU A 243 4.69 5.53 0.11
N LEU A 244 3.99 6.65 0.29
CA LEU A 244 2.56 6.72 -0.03
C LEU A 244 2.29 6.64 -1.54
N ARG A 245 3.19 7.14 -2.39
CA ARG A 245 3.12 6.94 -3.86
C ARG A 245 3.36 5.48 -4.22
N ALA A 246 4.35 4.84 -3.59
CA ALA A 246 4.63 3.42 -3.81
C ALA A 246 3.44 2.55 -3.35
N LEU A 247 2.82 2.88 -2.22
CA LEU A 247 1.60 2.24 -1.76
C LEU A 247 0.46 2.42 -2.77
N ALA A 248 0.23 3.65 -3.24
CA ALA A 248 -0.81 3.94 -4.22
C ALA A 248 -0.59 3.21 -5.56
N GLU A 249 0.67 3.00 -5.98
CA GLU A 249 0.98 2.20 -7.16
C GLU A 249 0.73 0.70 -6.96
N LEU A 250 0.98 0.19 -5.75
CA LEU A 250 0.74 -1.22 -5.40
C LEU A 250 -0.75 -1.58 -5.30
N ILE A 251 -1.54 -0.74 -4.63
CA ILE A 251 -2.94 -1.05 -4.29
C ILE A 251 -3.97 -0.30 -5.13
N GLY A 252 -3.53 0.70 -5.91
CA GLY A 252 -4.35 1.44 -6.85
C GLY A 252 -5.55 2.18 -6.23
N PRO A 253 -6.46 2.70 -7.07
CA PRO A 253 -7.66 3.39 -6.61
C PRO A 253 -8.55 2.52 -5.70
N TYR A 254 -8.68 1.22 -5.97
CA TYR A 254 -9.51 0.31 -5.19
C TYR A 254 -8.99 0.15 -3.75
N GLY A 255 -7.70 -0.16 -3.58
CA GLY A 255 -7.11 -0.31 -2.25
C GLY A 255 -7.02 1.01 -1.51
N MET A 256 -6.74 2.12 -2.21
CA MET A 256 -6.74 3.46 -1.60
C MET A 256 -8.15 3.91 -1.18
N LYS A 257 -9.20 3.49 -1.90
CA LYS A 257 -10.60 3.67 -1.50
C LYS A 257 -10.89 2.86 -0.23
N GLN A 258 -10.48 1.60 -0.17
CA GLN A 258 -10.64 0.76 1.03
C GLN A 258 -9.96 1.38 2.27
N LEU A 259 -8.68 1.79 2.13
CA LEU A 259 -7.95 2.49 3.17
C LEU A 259 -8.73 3.73 3.62
N SER A 260 -9.13 4.55 2.66
CA SER A 260 -9.94 5.75 2.87
C SER A 260 -11.24 5.50 3.63
N GLU A 261 -11.99 4.45 3.31
CA GLU A 261 -13.23 4.06 3.98
C GLU A 261 -12.97 3.63 5.43
N THR A 262 -11.91 2.85 5.67
CA THR A 262 -11.49 2.45 7.03
C THR A 262 -11.14 3.66 7.88
N LEU A 263 -10.39 4.63 7.32
CA LEU A 263 -10.08 5.88 8.00
C LEU A 263 -11.35 6.68 8.33
N MET A 264 -12.30 6.80 7.39
CA MET A 264 -13.55 7.52 7.64
C MET A 264 -14.41 6.83 8.68
N TRP A 265 -14.40 5.49 8.74
CA TRP A 265 -15.09 4.73 9.78
C TRP A 265 -14.55 5.07 11.18
N HIS A 266 -13.23 5.17 11.33
CA HIS A 266 -12.61 5.59 12.59
C HIS A 266 -12.98 7.04 12.96
N ILE A 267 -13.00 7.96 11.99
CA ILE A 267 -13.44 9.34 12.22
C ILE A 267 -14.90 9.37 12.68
N ALA A 268 -15.79 8.66 11.99
CA ALA A 268 -17.19 8.62 12.36
C ALA A 268 -17.38 8.12 13.81
N SER A 269 -16.59 7.13 14.24
CA SER A 269 -16.60 6.64 15.62
C SER A 269 -16.15 7.72 16.61
N GLN A 270 -15.12 8.52 16.28
CA GLN A 270 -14.73 9.66 17.12
C GLN A 270 -15.82 10.74 17.17
N VAL A 271 -16.50 11.00 16.05
CA VAL A 271 -17.61 11.97 15.99
C VAL A 271 -18.79 11.53 16.86
N GLN A 272 -19.12 10.24 16.90
CA GLN A 272 -20.16 9.73 17.80
C GLN A 272 -19.83 9.97 19.27
N GLU A 273 -18.58 9.75 19.66
CA GLU A 273 -18.13 10.01 21.03
C GLU A 273 -18.13 11.51 21.36
N LEU A 274 -17.79 12.37 20.40
CA LEU A 274 -17.91 13.82 20.52
C LEU A 274 -19.36 14.28 20.69
N LYS A 275 -20.31 13.67 19.96
CA LYS A 275 -21.75 13.95 20.13
C LYS A 275 -22.23 13.63 21.55
N LYS A 276 -21.78 12.51 22.13
CA LYS A 276 -22.10 12.16 23.54
C LYS A 276 -21.58 13.21 24.52
N LEU A 277 -20.36 13.73 24.30
CA LEU A 277 -19.78 14.80 25.13
C LEU A 277 -20.54 16.12 24.99
N ALA A 278 -21.01 16.45 23.78
CA ALA A 278 -21.82 17.64 23.54
C ALA A 278 -23.20 17.52 24.21
N GLU A 279 -23.86 16.37 24.14
CA GLU A 279 -25.16 16.14 24.81
C GLU A 279 -25.01 16.21 26.34
N ALA A 280 -23.95 15.64 26.90
CA ALA A 280 -23.68 15.70 28.34
C ALA A 280 -23.49 17.14 28.87
N ASN A 281 -23.05 18.08 28.01
CA ASN A 281 -22.83 19.47 28.35
C ASN A 281 -23.86 20.43 27.71
N LYS A 282 -24.97 19.91 27.17
CA LYS A 282 -25.92 20.65 26.32
C LYS A 282 -26.43 21.96 26.92
N GLU A 283 -26.87 21.94 28.17
CA GLU A 283 -27.41 23.14 28.83
C GLU A 283 -26.34 24.22 29.00
N VAL A 284 -25.13 23.82 29.37
CA VAL A 284 -23.98 24.72 29.53
C VAL A 284 -23.57 25.30 28.19
N LEU A 285 -23.49 24.47 27.14
CA LEU A 285 -23.14 24.90 25.78
C LEU A 285 -24.19 25.85 25.19
N LEU A 286 -25.48 25.61 25.44
CA LEU A 286 -26.56 26.53 25.05
C LEU A 286 -26.44 27.87 25.76
N ALA A 287 -26.14 27.87 27.06
CA ALA A 287 -25.94 29.10 27.83
C ALA A 287 -24.72 29.88 27.35
N LEU A 288 -23.61 29.21 27.03
CA LEU A 288 -22.41 29.81 26.43
C LEU A 288 -22.71 30.41 25.06
N ARG A 289 -23.44 29.69 24.19
CA ARG A 289 -23.79 30.13 22.84
C ARG A 289 -24.73 31.34 22.82
N THR A 290 -25.58 31.49 23.83
CA THR A 290 -26.56 32.61 23.92
C THR A 290 -26.05 33.82 24.69
N ASN A 291 -25.03 33.65 25.55
CA ASN A 291 -24.44 34.72 26.36
C ASN A 291 -22.97 34.99 26.01
N PHE A 292 -22.59 34.82 24.74
CA PHE A 292 -21.22 35.03 24.25
C PHE A 292 -20.72 36.48 24.43
N ASP A 293 -21.63 37.43 24.61
CA ASP A 293 -21.40 38.85 24.81
C ASP A 293 -21.17 39.24 26.28
N LYS A 294 -21.32 38.30 27.23
CA LYS A 294 -21.19 38.54 28.68
C LYS A 294 -20.00 37.78 29.28
N PRO A 295 -18.82 38.42 29.45
CA PRO A 295 -17.60 37.75 29.89
C PRO A 295 -17.70 37.04 31.25
N ASP A 296 -18.40 37.66 32.22
CA ASP A 296 -18.53 37.09 33.57
C ASP A 296 -19.35 35.80 33.56
N VAL A 297 -20.48 35.80 32.81
CA VAL A 297 -21.33 34.62 32.62
C VAL A 297 -20.57 33.53 31.86
N MET A 298 -19.81 33.88 30.81
CA MET A 298 -18.99 32.93 30.07
C MET A 298 -17.95 32.24 30.97
N LYS A 299 -17.27 33.00 31.84
CA LYS A 299 -16.25 32.46 32.74
C LYS A 299 -16.86 31.50 33.77
N GLU A 300 -18.05 31.79 34.28
CA GLU A 300 -18.76 30.90 35.20
C GLU A 300 -19.26 29.63 34.53
N GLN A 301 -19.85 29.74 33.33
CA GLN A 301 -20.35 28.59 32.59
C GLN A 301 -19.23 27.69 32.08
N PHE A 302 -18.09 28.27 31.67
CA PHE A 302 -16.92 27.49 31.23
C PHE A 302 -16.41 26.53 32.32
N LYS A 303 -16.42 26.97 33.59
CA LYS A 303 -16.01 26.12 34.73
C LYS A 303 -16.92 24.91 34.95
N LYS A 304 -18.14 24.92 34.41
CA LYS A 304 -19.09 23.82 34.52
C LYS A 304 -18.94 22.79 33.41
N LEU A 305 -18.13 23.06 32.39
CA LEU A 305 -17.86 22.10 31.32
C LEU A 305 -17.09 20.89 31.88
N ALA A 306 -17.59 19.70 31.57
CA ALA A 306 -16.94 18.44 31.91
C ALA A 306 -16.21 17.88 30.69
N HIS A 307 -15.08 17.21 30.93
CA HIS A 307 -14.33 16.45 29.93
C HIS A 307 -13.82 17.25 28.71
N VAL A 308 -13.43 18.51 28.92
CA VAL A 308 -12.88 19.38 27.86
C VAL A 308 -11.65 18.75 27.18
N ASP A 309 -10.76 18.12 27.96
CA ASP A 309 -9.56 17.46 27.42
C ASP A 309 -9.92 16.30 26.47
N ASN A 310 -11.00 15.57 26.75
CA ASN A 310 -11.47 14.48 25.88
C ASN A 310 -11.97 15.03 24.54
N VAL A 311 -12.64 16.19 24.53
CA VAL A 311 -13.07 16.86 23.30
C VAL A 311 -11.86 17.23 22.45
N LEU A 312 -10.85 17.88 23.06
CA LEU A 312 -9.61 18.28 22.38
C LEU A 312 -8.85 17.07 21.84
N GLN A 313 -8.70 16.01 22.66
CA GLN A 313 -8.01 14.78 22.25
C GLN A 313 -8.70 14.13 21.05
N ARG A 314 -10.02 13.97 21.08
CA ARG A 314 -10.78 13.33 19.99
C ARG A 314 -10.76 14.17 18.71
N MET A 315 -10.92 15.49 18.82
CA MET A 315 -10.79 16.39 17.67
C MET A 315 -9.39 16.35 17.06
N THR A 316 -8.36 16.22 17.90
CA THR A 316 -6.97 16.06 17.44
C THR A 316 -6.78 14.74 16.69
N ILE A 317 -7.34 13.63 17.19
CA ILE A 317 -7.33 12.33 16.51
C ILE A 317 -8.02 12.42 15.15
N VAL A 318 -9.18 13.06 15.06
CA VAL A 318 -9.88 13.30 13.78
C VAL A 318 -9.00 14.08 12.81
N GLY A 319 -8.38 15.18 13.26
CA GLY A 319 -7.48 15.99 12.45
C GLY A 319 -6.27 15.20 11.93
N VAL A 320 -5.67 14.37 12.78
CA VAL A 320 -4.55 13.49 12.42
C VAL A 320 -4.94 12.50 11.32
N ILE A 321 -6.08 11.83 11.47
CA ILE A 321 -6.55 10.84 10.48
C ILE A 321 -6.83 11.53 9.14
N LEU A 322 -7.42 12.73 9.15
CA LEU A 322 -7.64 13.53 7.95
C LEU A 322 -6.33 13.96 7.29
N CYS A 323 -5.31 14.34 8.06
CA CYS A 323 -3.99 14.68 7.53
C CYS A 323 -3.35 13.47 6.82
N PHE A 324 -3.41 12.28 7.43
CA PHE A 324 -2.91 11.05 6.81
C PHE A 324 -3.66 10.72 5.51
N ARG A 325 -5.01 10.82 5.52
CA ARG A 325 -5.82 10.66 4.30
C ARG A 325 -5.42 11.66 3.21
N GLN A 326 -5.18 12.92 3.56
CA GLN A 326 -4.81 13.93 2.59
C GLN A 326 -3.46 13.61 1.92
N LEU A 327 -2.48 13.13 2.67
CA LEU A 327 -1.21 12.65 2.10
C LEU A 327 -1.44 11.47 1.16
N ALA A 328 -2.23 10.49 1.59
CA ALA A 328 -2.55 9.30 0.82
C ALA A 328 -3.26 9.65 -0.51
N GLN A 329 -4.25 10.55 -0.47
CA GLN A 329 -4.98 11.00 -1.67
C GLN A 329 -4.13 11.87 -2.61
N SER A 330 -3.25 12.71 -2.05
CA SER A 330 -2.26 13.45 -2.85
C SER A 330 -1.32 12.48 -3.57
N ALA A 331 -0.83 11.46 -2.88
CA ALA A 331 0.04 10.45 -3.48
C ALA A 331 -0.67 9.64 -4.57
N LEU A 332 -1.94 9.28 -4.37
CA LEU A 332 -2.76 8.63 -5.39
C LEU A 332 -2.90 9.52 -6.63
N THR A 333 -3.20 10.81 -6.45
CA THR A 333 -3.35 11.76 -7.57
C THR A 333 -2.07 11.80 -8.40
N ASP A 334 -0.90 11.91 -7.77
CA ASP A 334 0.39 11.95 -8.45
C ASP A 334 0.66 10.68 -9.28
N VAL A 335 0.26 9.51 -8.76
CA VAL A 335 0.39 8.23 -9.48
C VAL A 335 -0.58 8.16 -10.66
N LEU A 336 -1.83 8.59 -10.48
CA LEU A 336 -2.83 8.57 -11.54
C LEU A 336 -2.54 9.57 -12.65
N GLU A 337 -1.95 10.72 -12.33
CA GLU A 337 -1.51 11.70 -13.32
C GLU A 337 -0.46 11.10 -14.28
N GLN A 338 0.43 10.25 -13.77
CA GLN A 338 1.42 9.56 -14.60
C GLN A 338 0.84 8.35 -15.35
N ARG A 339 -0.07 7.59 -14.73
CA ARG A 339 -0.54 6.30 -15.26
C ARG A 339 -1.76 6.43 -16.18
N ILE A 340 -2.67 7.36 -15.91
CA ILE A 340 -3.92 7.56 -16.65
C ILE A 340 -4.25 9.05 -16.88
N PRO A 341 -3.33 9.84 -17.46
CA PRO A 341 -3.48 11.30 -17.60
C PRO A 341 -4.76 11.72 -18.32
N PHE A 342 -5.16 10.98 -19.36
CA PHE A 342 -6.37 11.29 -20.14
C PHE A 342 -7.67 11.11 -19.33
N LEU A 343 -7.74 10.07 -18.49
CA LEU A 343 -8.91 9.85 -17.62
C LEU A 343 -8.94 10.91 -16.51
N LEU A 344 -7.80 11.19 -15.89
CA LEU A 344 -7.71 12.19 -14.83
C LEU A 344 -8.09 13.59 -15.34
N SER A 345 -7.62 13.96 -16.54
CA SER A 345 -7.98 15.23 -17.19
C SER A 345 -9.49 15.34 -17.42
N SER A 346 -10.15 14.27 -17.88
CA SER A 346 -11.60 14.25 -18.08
C SER A 346 -12.36 14.37 -16.75
N ILE A 347 -11.89 13.72 -15.69
CA ILE A 347 -12.49 13.83 -14.35
C ILE A 347 -12.35 15.26 -13.82
N LEU A 348 -11.18 15.88 -13.99
CA LEU A 348 -10.92 17.26 -13.61
C LEU A 348 -11.84 18.23 -14.35
N ASP A 349 -11.93 18.10 -15.67
CA ASP A 349 -12.80 18.94 -16.50
C ASP A 349 -14.26 18.81 -16.07
N PHE A 350 -14.74 17.58 -15.86
CA PHE A 350 -16.12 17.34 -15.43
C PHE A 350 -16.41 17.91 -14.04
N LYS A 351 -15.43 17.84 -13.13
CA LYS A 351 -15.52 18.43 -11.79
C LYS A 351 -15.61 19.97 -11.83
N HIS A 352 -14.88 20.61 -12.75
CA HIS A 352 -14.85 22.07 -12.87
C HIS A 352 -16.11 22.67 -13.51
N HIS A 353 -16.73 21.95 -14.44
CA HIS A 353 -17.82 22.48 -15.28
C HIS A 353 -19.22 21.96 -14.91
N LEU A 354 -19.45 21.55 -13.65
CA LEU A 354 -20.76 21.07 -13.16
C LEU A 354 -21.85 22.17 -13.22
N PRO A 355 -22.85 22.07 -14.13
CA PRO A 355 -23.80 23.17 -14.39
C PRO A 355 -24.81 23.43 -13.26
N SER A 356 -25.04 22.46 -12.37
CA SER A 356 -26.11 22.49 -11.36
C SER A 356 -25.64 22.07 -9.96
N GLY A 357 -24.32 22.04 -9.72
CA GLY A 357 -23.74 21.30 -8.58
C GLY A 357 -23.88 19.78 -8.75
N ASP A 358 -23.59 19.02 -7.69
CA ASP A 358 -23.56 17.54 -7.71
C ASP A 358 -24.65 16.94 -6.79
N PRO A 359 -25.93 16.98 -7.20
CA PRO A 359 -27.05 16.56 -6.35
C PRO A 359 -27.01 15.06 -6.01
N LEU A 360 -26.49 14.24 -6.92
CA LEU A 360 -26.34 12.78 -6.73
C LEU A 360 -25.01 12.40 -6.07
N LYS A 361 -24.11 13.36 -5.80
CA LYS A 361 -22.76 13.17 -5.22
C LYS A 361 -21.85 12.23 -6.03
N VAL A 362 -22.23 11.90 -7.27
CA VAL A 362 -21.52 10.95 -8.12
C VAL A 362 -20.20 11.53 -8.59
N VAL A 363 -20.18 12.83 -8.93
CA VAL A 363 -18.96 13.48 -9.41
C VAL A 363 -17.95 13.66 -8.29
N SER A 364 -18.45 13.95 -7.09
CA SER A 364 -17.67 14.05 -5.87
C SER A 364 -17.08 12.70 -5.50
N GLU A 365 -17.83 11.60 -5.60
CA GLU A 365 -17.33 10.25 -5.33
C GLU A 365 -16.27 9.85 -6.37
N MET A 366 -16.52 10.09 -7.65
CA MET A 366 -15.55 9.84 -8.72
C MET A 366 -14.27 10.65 -8.51
N SER A 367 -14.40 11.92 -8.14
CA SER A 367 -13.26 12.81 -7.88
C SER A 367 -12.41 12.30 -6.70
N VAL A 368 -13.04 11.89 -5.60
CA VAL A 368 -12.33 11.33 -4.45
C VAL A 368 -11.68 9.99 -4.77
N ALA A 369 -12.32 9.15 -5.58
CA ALA A 369 -11.71 7.90 -6.05
C ALA A 369 -10.47 8.13 -6.91
N ALA A 370 -10.36 9.30 -7.56
CA ALA A 370 -9.19 9.74 -8.32
C ALA A 370 -8.17 10.55 -7.48
N GLY A 371 -8.36 10.64 -6.16
CA GLY A 371 -7.47 11.41 -5.28
C GLY A 371 -7.71 12.92 -5.21
N LEU A 372 -8.69 13.42 -5.96
CA LEU A 372 -8.93 14.85 -6.06
C LEU A 372 -9.65 15.39 -4.82
N PRO A 373 -9.23 16.54 -4.26
CA PRO A 373 -9.82 17.09 -3.05
C PRO A 373 -11.23 17.62 -3.31
N CYS A 374 -12.20 17.25 -2.49
CA CYS A 374 -13.59 17.73 -2.57
C CYS A 374 -13.90 18.68 -1.40
N LYS A 375 -14.76 19.69 -1.64
CA LYS A 375 -15.21 20.62 -0.59
C LYS A 375 -15.97 19.90 0.52
N VAL A 376 -16.78 18.90 0.14
CA VAL A 376 -17.49 18.02 1.05
C VAL A 376 -17.10 16.60 0.69
N ASP A 377 -16.59 15.85 1.66
CA ASP A 377 -16.09 14.50 1.43
C ASP A 377 -17.27 13.49 1.42
N PRO A 378 -17.58 12.86 0.26
CA PRO A 378 -18.68 11.90 0.16
C PRO A 378 -18.43 10.64 0.99
N THR A 379 -17.17 10.19 1.13
CA THR A 379 -16.82 9.02 1.95
C THR A 379 -17.09 9.29 3.43
N LEU A 380 -16.76 10.49 3.91
CA LEU A 380 -17.04 10.88 5.29
C LEU A 380 -18.55 10.98 5.56
N ILE A 381 -19.31 11.58 4.64
CA ILE A 381 -20.77 11.64 4.77
C ILE A 381 -21.36 10.24 4.89
N ASN A 382 -20.94 9.31 4.03
CA ASN A 382 -21.45 7.94 4.04
C ASN A 382 -21.09 7.24 5.35
N ALA A 383 -19.85 7.39 5.85
CA ALA A 383 -19.44 6.81 7.12
C ALA A 383 -20.26 7.33 8.31
N LEU A 384 -20.54 8.64 8.37
CA LEU A 384 -21.36 9.25 9.41
C LEU A 384 -22.81 8.75 9.37
N LYS A 385 -23.39 8.62 8.17
CA LYS A 385 -24.75 8.08 7.98
C LYS A 385 -24.89 6.61 8.37
N VAL A 386 -23.89 5.79 8.04
CA VAL A 386 -23.92 4.35 8.37
C VAL A 386 -23.91 4.14 9.88
N GLN A 387 -23.11 4.93 10.61
CA GLN A 387 -23.05 4.82 12.06
C GLN A 387 -24.23 5.47 12.78
N GLN A 388 -24.98 6.36 12.11
CA GLN A 388 -26.19 6.98 12.64
C GLN A 388 -27.33 6.99 11.59
N PRO A 389 -28.03 5.85 11.43
CA PRO A 389 -29.06 5.69 10.40
C PRO A 389 -30.37 6.44 10.69
N GLU A 390 -30.63 6.80 11.96
CA GLU A 390 -31.81 7.58 12.36
C GLU A 390 -31.45 9.05 12.57
N VAL A 391 -32.18 9.94 11.88
CA VAL A 391 -32.04 11.39 12.03
C VAL A 391 -32.87 11.82 13.24
N GLU A 392 -32.19 12.10 14.36
CA GLU A 392 -32.84 12.63 15.55
C GLU A 392 -33.20 14.11 15.34
N GLU A 393 -34.38 14.56 15.79
CA GLU A 393 -34.83 15.97 15.66
C GLU A 393 -33.84 16.98 16.28
N ASN A 394 -33.05 16.55 17.27
CA ASN A 394 -32.04 17.38 17.95
C ASN A 394 -30.63 17.28 17.34
N GLU A 395 -30.44 16.52 16.26
CA GLU A 395 -29.10 16.28 15.69
C GLU A 395 -28.46 17.57 15.19
N HIS A 396 -29.24 18.46 14.55
CA HIS A 396 -28.72 19.74 14.08
C HIS A 396 -28.22 20.61 15.23
N LEU A 397 -28.98 20.64 16.33
CA LEU A 397 -28.58 21.41 17.52
C LEU A 397 -27.30 20.85 18.13
N GLN A 398 -27.19 19.52 18.28
CA GLN A 398 -25.98 18.88 18.79
C GLN A 398 -24.74 19.21 17.94
N VAL A 399 -24.87 19.16 16.61
CA VAL A 399 -23.77 19.53 15.70
C VAL A 399 -23.39 21.00 15.89
N CYS A 400 -24.36 21.89 16.05
CA CYS A 400 -24.07 23.30 16.33
C CYS A 400 -23.42 23.56 17.70
N LEU A 401 -23.67 22.70 18.70
CA LEU A 401 -23.08 22.83 20.04
C LEU A 401 -21.67 22.23 20.11
N LEU A 402 -21.29 21.39 19.14
CA LEU A 402 -19.93 20.86 19.00
C LEU A 402 -18.95 21.90 18.43
N MET A 403 -19.47 22.92 17.74
CA MET A 403 -18.73 24.08 17.20
C MET A 403 -18.63 25.18 18.26
#